data_AF-A0A5P9PC27-F1
#
_entry.id   AF-A0A5P9PC27-F1
#
_cell.length_a   1.000
_cell.length_b   1.000
_cell.length_c   1.000
_cell.angle_alpha   90.00
_cell.angle_beta   90.00
_cell.angle_gamma   90.00
#
_symmetry.space_group_name_H-M   'P 1'
#
loop_
_entity.id
_entity.type
_entity.pdbx_description
1 polymer ?
#
loop_
_entity_poly.entity_id
_entity_poly.type
_entity_poly.pdbx_seq_one_letter_code
_entity_poly.pdbx_strand_id
1 'polypeptide(L)'
;MSAESERFRSRNERLRTWLLMAGVSLGAIIALSLSVLFSWGDEDITGGGGGGRSEAEKAAREAFHSPPGSCLTWELPDAGDAKKVGCELPHLFEVIGVVDVAPQYPPGVPSPDLTQWRQLGKEKCAETAETYLKKPLDPEGKLSIGVLHPSDQEWAEGDRQLRCGLQWAAPGGQLQKLTGSAVDEDQSNVWQVGTCLALTGKTVGDPIDCAQPHAYEIIGLLDLADKFDGEEVPSDDDQKTWLDTECSKIAEEYTGGADLTEKKLILTWDLRKAESWKAGSTKVNCKVGAKLEDGSGLAPVTGSLHSDGQAPKTSTATPEPPPTSAVPADPNAGNEPPADNHEPVPPSGAESPAPPDLPQPLPGA
;
A
#
# COMPACT_ATOMS: atom_id res chain seq x y z
N MET A 1 -14.21 85.75 47.93
CA MET A 1 -13.90 84.40 48.45
C MET A 1 -14.47 83.41 47.44
N SER A 2 -13.65 82.74 46.61
CA SER A 2 -14.05 81.60 45.73
C SER A 2 -12.95 81.04 44.80
N ALA A 3 -11.75 81.61 44.72
CA ALA A 3 -10.72 81.14 43.77
C ALA A 3 -9.74 80.08 44.32
N GLU A 4 -9.67 79.90 45.64
CA GLU A 4 -8.66 79.03 46.26
C GLU A 4 -9.10 77.55 46.40
N SER A 5 -10.41 77.28 46.43
CA SER A 5 -10.96 75.92 46.56
C SER A 5 -10.85 75.08 45.28
N GLU A 6 -10.77 75.68 44.10
CA GLU A 6 -10.70 74.93 42.83
C GLU A 6 -9.29 74.42 42.50
N ARG A 7 -8.23 75.14 42.90
CA ARG A 7 -6.84 74.72 42.64
C ARG A 7 -6.41 73.48 43.44
N PHE A 8 -6.93 73.29 44.65
CA PHE A 8 -6.61 72.11 45.45
C PHE A 8 -7.31 70.84 44.96
N ARG A 9 -8.49 70.96 44.34
CA ARG A 9 -9.24 69.82 43.78
C ARG A 9 -8.54 69.22 42.55
N SER A 10 -8.01 70.08 41.68
CA SER A 10 -7.31 69.70 40.44
C SER A 10 -6.00 68.92 40.68
N ARG A 11 -5.25 69.27 41.74
CA ARG A 11 -3.95 68.64 42.02
C ARG A 11 -4.09 67.22 42.59
N ASN A 12 -5.13 66.97 43.38
CA ASN A 12 -5.39 65.65 43.96
C ASN A 12 -5.94 64.65 42.93
N GLU A 13 -6.72 65.11 41.95
CA GLU A 13 -7.19 64.23 40.86
C GLU A 13 -6.05 63.78 39.96
N ARG A 14 -5.12 64.68 39.57
CA ARG A 14 -3.97 64.31 38.73
C ARG A 14 -3.04 63.29 39.40
N LEU A 15 -2.79 63.43 40.71
CA LEU A 15 -1.97 62.46 41.45
C LEU A 15 -2.65 61.10 41.53
N ARG A 16 -3.97 61.08 41.74
CA ARG A 16 -4.76 59.86 41.85
C ARG A 16 -4.86 59.12 40.51
N THR A 17 -5.04 59.85 39.41
CA THR A 17 -4.99 59.29 38.05
C THR A 17 -3.61 58.75 37.71
N TRP A 18 -2.54 59.47 38.09
CA TRP A 18 -1.17 59.02 37.81
C TRP A 18 -0.80 57.76 38.60
N LEU A 19 -1.21 57.66 39.87
CA LEU A 19 -1.03 56.46 40.69
C LEU A 19 -1.85 55.27 40.18
N LEU A 20 -3.07 55.49 39.69
CA LEU A 20 -3.90 54.44 39.10
C LEU A 20 -3.31 53.92 37.79
N MET A 21 -2.82 54.82 36.92
CA MET A 21 -2.20 54.41 35.65
C MET A 21 -0.86 53.67 35.88
N ALA A 22 -0.05 54.13 36.83
CA ALA A 22 1.19 53.43 37.22
C ALA A 22 0.91 52.03 37.80
N GLY A 23 -0.14 51.88 38.60
CA GLY A 23 -0.56 50.58 39.14
C GLY A 23 -1.02 49.59 38.07
N VAL A 24 -1.77 50.05 37.07
CA VAL A 24 -2.23 49.21 35.95
C VAL A 24 -1.06 48.75 35.07
N SER A 25 -0.10 49.63 34.78
CA SER A 25 1.07 49.27 33.97
C SER A 25 1.98 48.27 34.68
N LEU A 26 2.20 48.41 35.99
CA LEU A 26 3.01 47.47 36.75
C LEU A 26 2.33 46.10 36.87
N GLY A 27 1.00 46.07 37.04
CA GLY A 27 0.21 44.83 37.04
C GLY A 27 0.26 44.07 35.72
N ALA A 28 0.21 44.78 34.59
CA ALA A 28 0.31 44.17 33.26
C ALA A 28 1.70 43.58 32.99
N ILE A 29 2.77 44.26 33.42
CA ILE A 29 4.15 43.76 33.26
C ILE A 29 4.38 42.54 34.16
N ILE A 30 3.89 42.56 35.40
CA ILE A 30 3.98 41.41 36.31
C ILE A 30 3.21 40.21 35.74
N ALA A 31 1.98 40.41 35.24
CA ALA A 31 1.19 39.35 34.62
C ALA A 31 1.89 38.76 33.38
N LEU A 32 2.43 39.60 32.48
CA LEU A 32 3.19 39.14 31.30
C LEU A 32 4.47 38.40 31.69
N SER A 33 5.20 38.87 32.69
CA SER A 33 6.42 38.21 33.15
C SER A 33 6.15 36.85 33.82
N LEU A 34 5.03 36.71 34.53
CA LEU A 34 4.59 35.43 35.09
C LEU A 34 4.15 34.47 33.98
N SER A 35 3.46 34.93 32.94
CA SER A 35 3.05 34.07 31.80
C SER A 35 4.23 33.46 31.06
N VAL A 36 5.34 34.17 30.90
CA VAL A 36 6.54 33.63 30.23
C VAL A 36 7.29 32.65 31.13
N LEU A 37 7.34 32.90 32.44
CA LEU A 37 8.03 32.02 33.40
C LEU A 37 7.26 30.73 33.71
N PHE A 38 5.93 30.74 33.65
CA PHE A 38 5.11 29.54 33.83
C PHE A 38 4.88 28.73 32.55
N SER A 39 5.35 29.19 31.38
CA SER A 39 5.18 28.43 30.14
C SER A 39 6.24 27.33 29.93
N TRP A 40 7.31 27.31 30.73
CA TRP A 40 8.43 26.37 30.62
C TRP A 40 8.62 25.56 31.92
N GLY A 41 7.55 24.94 32.42
CA GLY A 41 7.58 24.01 33.54
C GLY A 41 6.63 22.82 33.30
N ASP A 42 7.18 21.62 33.49
CA ASP A 42 6.69 20.27 33.24
C ASP A 42 5.17 19.97 33.14
N GLU A 43 4.86 19.23 32.08
CA GLU A 43 3.88 18.15 31.86
C GLU A 43 2.42 18.25 32.34
N ASP A 44 1.56 17.87 31.39
CA ASP A 44 0.16 17.44 31.49
C ASP A 44 -0.93 18.53 31.49
N ILE A 45 -1.05 19.24 30.36
CA ILE A 45 -2.33 19.80 29.91
C ILE A 45 -2.58 19.37 28.46
N THR A 46 -3.49 18.41 28.32
CA THR A 46 -4.19 18.05 27.09
C THR A 46 -4.89 19.27 26.48
N GLY A 47 -4.36 19.80 25.39
CA GLY A 47 -5.03 20.86 24.62
C GLY A 47 -4.09 21.72 23.77
N GLY A 48 -3.52 21.17 22.70
CA GLY A 48 -2.69 21.90 21.73
C GLY A 48 -2.65 21.22 20.36
N GLY A 49 -3.79 21.20 19.66
CA GLY A 49 -3.98 20.53 18.36
C GLY A 49 -3.30 21.20 17.15
N GLY A 50 -2.04 21.59 17.27
CA GLY A 50 -1.29 22.24 16.17
C GLY A 50 0.07 21.62 15.83
N GLY A 51 0.72 20.94 16.78
CA GLY A 51 2.07 20.37 16.57
C GLY A 51 2.10 18.99 15.89
N GLY A 52 1.03 18.21 16.03
CA GLY A 52 0.99 16.85 15.46
C GLY A 52 1.07 16.84 13.92
N ARG A 53 0.49 17.85 13.27
CA ARG A 53 0.51 17.98 11.81
C ARG A 53 1.89 18.39 11.28
N SER A 54 2.57 19.31 11.95
CA SER A 54 3.91 19.75 11.56
C SER A 54 4.97 18.67 11.82
N GLU A 55 4.85 17.92 12.91
CA GLU A 55 5.76 16.80 13.18
C GLU A 55 5.53 15.64 12.20
N ALA A 56 4.29 15.34 11.82
CA ALA A 56 3.98 14.34 10.80
C ALA A 56 4.53 14.74 9.42
N GLU A 57 4.35 15.99 9.00
CA GLU A 57 4.88 16.52 7.74
C GLU A 57 6.42 16.46 7.70
N LYS A 58 7.06 16.82 8.82
CA LYS A 58 8.52 16.69 8.97
C LYS A 58 8.96 15.22 8.88
N ALA A 59 8.27 14.30 9.54
CA ALA A 59 8.57 12.87 9.48
C ALA A 59 8.41 12.29 8.06
N ALA A 60 7.38 12.71 7.33
CA ALA A 60 7.17 12.32 5.93
C ALA A 60 8.29 12.81 5.03
N ARG A 61 8.74 14.05 5.22
CA ARG A 61 9.88 14.60 4.49
C ARG A 61 11.20 13.87 4.83
N GLU A 62 11.43 13.55 6.10
CA GLU A 62 12.58 12.74 6.52
C GLU A 62 12.52 11.32 5.93
N ALA A 63 11.34 10.71 5.90
CA ALA A 63 11.11 9.41 5.28
C ALA A 63 11.40 9.44 3.77
N PHE A 64 10.89 10.45 3.07
CA PHE A 64 11.15 10.66 1.64
C PHE A 64 12.66 10.77 1.33
N HIS A 65 13.42 11.47 2.17
CA HIS A 65 14.87 11.60 1.98
C HIS A 65 15.69 10.43 2.52
N SER A 66 15.06 9.32 2.91
CA SER A 66 15.78 8.15 3.43
C SER A 66 16.75 7.55 2.41
N PRO A 67 17.93 7.07 2.86
CA PRO A 67 18.90 6.42 1.98
C PRO A 67 18.45 5.01 1.57
N PRO A 68 19.04 4.43 0.52
CA PRO A 68 18.84 3.02 0.15
C PRO A 68 19.03 2.06 1.33
N GLY A 69 18.21 1.01 1.38
CA GLY A 69 18.08 0.08 2.51
C GLY A 69 17.20 0.58 3.66
N SER A 70 16.48 1.68 3.46
CA SER A 70 15.50 2.16 4.45
C SER A 70 14.11 1.64 4.13
N CYS A 71 13.43 1.12 5.15
CA CYS A 71 12.05 0.65 5.03
C CYS A 71 11.06 1.69 5.53
N LEU A 72 10.01 1.91 4.75
CA LEU A 72 9.02 2.95 4.94
C LEU A 72 7.62 2.35 5.03
N THR A 73 6.80 2.96 5.88
CA THR A 73 5.38 2.62 6.01
C THR A 73 4.55 3.89 6.12
N TRP A 74 3.27 3.79 5.81
CA TRP A 74 2.29 4.86 5.82
C TRP A 74 0.88 4.28 5.88
N GLU A 75 -0.10 5.13 6.17
CA GLU A 75 -1.51 4.77 6.17
C GLU A 75 -2.29 5.51 5.07
N LEU A 76 -1.87 6.72 4.71
CA LEU A 76 -2.54 7.51 3.68
C LEU A 76 -2.18 7.01 2.27
N PRO A 77 -3.14 6.93 1.34
CA PRO A 77 -2.90 6.43 -0.01
C PRO A 77 -1.81 7.18 -0.81
N ASP A 78 -1.56 8.44 -0.47
CA ASP A 78 -0.56 9.32 -1.09
C ASP A 78 0.81 9.29 -0.37
N ALA A 79 0.96 8.46 0.66
CA ALA A 79 2.13 8.39 1.53
C ALA A 79 2.49 9.73 2.24
N GLY A 80 1.53 10.65 2.39
CA GLY A 80 1.74 11.94 3.05
C GLY A 80 2.08 11.84 4.55
N ASP A 81 1.86 10.68 5.17
CA ASP A 81 2.22 10.34 6.55
C ASP A 81 3.39 9.32 6.63
N ALA A 82 4.16 9.19 5.55
CA ALA A 82 5.27 8.25 5.50
C ALA A 82 6.22 8.40 6.69
N LYS A 83 6.68 7.27 7.21
CA LYS A 83 7.68 7.21 8.28
C LYS A 83 8.63 6.06 8.04
N LYS A 84 9.87 6.27 8.47
CA LYS A 84 10.87 5.21 8.49
C LYS A 84 10.61 4.24 9.63
N VAL A 85 10.73 2.95 9.34
CA VAL A 85 10.64 1.84 10.30
C VAL A 85 11.82 0.88 10.11
N GLY A 86 12.05 0.00 11.09
CA GLY A 86 12.95 -1.14 10.90
C GLY A 86 12.39 -2.10 9.85
N CYS A 87 13.23 -2.68 9.01
CA CYS A 87 12.78 -3.59 7.94
C CYS A 87 12.21 -4.91 8.49
N GLU A 88 12.62 -5.30 9.70
CA GLU A 88 12.05 -6.40 10.47
C GLU A 88 10.60 -6.13 10.93
N LEU A 89 10.12 -4.89 10.81
CA LEU A 89 8.73 -4.54 11.07
C LEU A 89 7.95 -4.50 9.75
N PRO A 90 6.62 -4.72 9.80
CA PRO A 90 5.77 -4.60 8.63
C PRO A 90 5.88 -3.21 7.98
N HIS A 91 6.24 -3.16 6.71
CA HIS A 91 6.43 -1.93 5.95
C HIS A 91 5.92 -2.09 4.51
N LEU A 92 5.70 -0.99 3.80
CA LEU A 92 5.10 -1.02 2.46
C LEU A 92 6.14 -0.86 1.34
N PHE A 93 7.30 -0.30 1.66
CA PHE A 93 8.28 0.12 0.67
C PHE A 93 9.69 0.06 1.23
N GLU A 94 10.62 -0.49 0.45
CA GLU A 94 12.04 -0.42 0.75
C GLU A 94 12.74 0.45 -0.30
N VAL A 95 13.41 1.51 0.14
CA VAL A 95 14.16 2.40 -0.74
C VAL A 95 15.39 1.66 -1.27
N ILE A 96 15.56 1.61 -2.58
CA ILE A 96 16.69 0.92 -3.24
C ILE A 96 17.67 1.89 -3.91
N GLY A 97 17.24 3.12 -4.19
CA GLY A 97 18.06 4.08 -4.91
C GLY A 97 17.40 5.43 -5.08
N VAL A 98 18.19 6.40 -5.55
CA VAL A 98 17.75 7.75 -5.87
C VAL A 98 18.11 8.06 -7.32
N VAL A 99 17.13 8.53 -8.09
CA VAL A 99 17.34 8.94 -9.49
C VAL A 99 17.01 10.41 -9.65
N ASP A 100 17.91 11.15 -10.28
CA ASP A 100 17.66 12.54 -10.68
C ASP A 100 16.99 12.60 -12.06
N VAL A 101 15.81 13.23 -12.12
CA VAL A 101 15.04 13.41 -13.35
C VAL A 101 15.08 14.86 -13.86
N ALA A 102 15.88 15.73 -13.25
CA ALA A 102 16.06 17.11 -13.70
C ALA A 102 16.40 17.25 -15.20
N PRO A 103 17.20 16.37 -15.84
CA PRO A 103 17.49 16.47 -17.26
C PRO A 103 16.25 16.36 -18.17
N GLN A 104 15.19 15.67 -17.73
CA GLN A 104 13.93 15.51 -18.45
C GLN A 104 12.87 16.55 -18.02
N TYR A 105 13.01 17.09 -16.81
CA TYR A 105 12.05 18.00 -16.17
C TYR A 105 12.74 19.28 -15.66
N PRO A 106 13.10 20.22 -16.56
CA PRO A 106 13.69 21.49 -16.17
C PRO A 106 12.76 22.35 -15.29
N PRO A 107 13.28 23.41 -14.63
CA PRO A 107 12.47 24.29 -13.81
C PRO A 107 11.26 24.87 -14.55
N GLY A 108 10.10 24.90 -13.89
CA GLY A 108 8.83 25.41 -14.44
C GLY A 108 7.99 24.38 -15.20
N VAL A 109 8.50 23.15 -15.42
CA VAL A 109 7.68 22.05 -15.93
C VAL A 109 6.77 21.52 -14.80
N PRO A 110 5.46 21.30 -15.05
CA PRO A 110 4.56 20.71 -14.06
C PRO A 110 5.02 19.33 -13.60
N SER A 111 4.63 18.94 -12.38
CA SER A 111 4.86 17.59 -11.88
C SER A 111 4.07 16.58 -12.74
N PRO A 112 4.69 15.45 -13.13
CA PRO A 112 3.98 14.34 -13.77
C PRO A 112 2.74 13.87 -13.01
N ASP A 113 1.79 13.30 -13.75
CA ASP A 113 0.68 12.57 -13.14
C ASP A 113 1.11 11.16 -12.65
N LEU A 114 0.22 10.49 -11.92
CA LEU A 114 0.48 9.16 -11.37
C LEU A 114 0.87 8.12 -12.42
N THR A 115 0.28 8.15 -13.61
CA THR A 115 0.58 7.19 -14.68
C THR A 115 1.97 7.44 -15.24
N GLN A 116 2.32 8.70 -15.44
CA GLN A 116 3.64 9.12 -15.88
C GLN A 116 4.71 8.77 -14.84
N TRP A 117 4.44 8.96 -13.54
CA TRP A 117 5.36 8.56 -12.48
C TRP A 117 5.62 7.06 -12.46
N ARG A 118 4.56 6.25 -12.60
CA ARG A 118 4.71 4.78 -12.67
C ARG A 118 5.56 4.37 -13.87
N GLN A 119 5.35 4.98 -15.04
CA GLN A 119 6.13 4.68 -16.23
C GLN A 119 7.60 5.07 -16.05
N LEU A 120 7.85 6.28 -15.55
CA LEU A 120 9.20 6.77 -15.30
C LEU A 120 9.93 5.91 -14.27
N GLY A 121 9.23 5.44 -13.22
CA GLY A 121 9.76 4.49 -12.26
C GLY A 121 10.20 3.19 -12.92
N LYS A 122 9.35 2.57 -13.74
CA LYS A 122 9.72 1.34 -14.47
C LYS A 122 10.96 1.55 -15.35
N GLU A 123 11.05 2.67 -16.06
CA GLU A 123 12.17 2.95 -16.96
C GLU A 123 13.48 3.27 -16.24
N LYS A 124 13.40 3.98 -15.11
CA LYS A 124 14.58 4.52 -14.42
C LYS A 124 15.07 3.65 -13.26
N CYS A 125 14.18 2.88 -12.64
CA CYS A 125 14.49 2.13 -11.43
C CYS A 125 14.77 0.64 -11.67
N ALA A 126 14.51 0.09 -12.88
CA ALA A 126 14.69 -1.34 -13.15
C ALA A 126 16.12 -1.82 -12.90
N GLU A 127 17.13 -1.15 -13.49
CA GLU A 127 18.54 -1.50 -13.26
C GLU A 127 18.95 -1.32 -11.79
N THR A 128 18.40 -0.30 -11.13
CA THR A 128 18.64 -0.06 -9.69
C THR A 128 18.09 -1.22 -8.85
N ALA A 129 16.91 -1.74 -9.20
CA ALA A 129 16.29 -2.86 -8.48
C ALA A 129 17.12 -4.13 -8.61
N GLU A 130 17.51 -4.51 -9.83
CA GLU A 130 18.33 -5.70 -10.06
C GLU A 130 19.71 -5.60 -9.39
N THR A 131 20.33 -4.41 -9.44
CA THR A 131 21.61 -4.14 -8.77
C THR A 131 21.47 -4.28 -7.25
N TYR A 132 20.40 -3.74 -6.68
CA TYR A 132 20.13 -3.79 -5.25
C TYR A 132 19.86 -5.24 -4.78
N LEU A 133 19.01 -5.96 -5.51
CA LEU A 133 18.66 -7.36 -5.23
C LEU A 133 19.82 -8.32 -5.46
N LYS A 134 20.79 -7.96 -6.31
CA LYS A 134 21.89 -8.82 -6.78
C LYS A 134 21.39 -10.07 -7.52
N LYS A 135 20.15 -10.02 -8.02
CA LYS A 135 19.44 -11.03 -8.82
C LYS A 135 18.43 -10.31 -9.71
N PRO A 136 17.96 -10.94 -10.80
CA PRO A 136 16.89 -10.38 -11.62
C PRO A 136 15.64 -10.10 -10.77
N LEU A 137 14.93 -9.01 -11.07
CA LEU A 137 13.59 -8.78 -10.55
C LEU A 137 12.62 -9.70 -11.30
N ASP A 138 11.86 -10.52 -10.58
CA ASP A 138 10.92 -11.45 -11.20
C ASP A 138 9.77 -10.68 -11.87
N PRO A 139 9.55 -10.82 -13.19
CA PRO A 139 8.47 -10.14 -13.89
C PRO A 139 7.07 -10.55 -13.43
N GLU A 140 6.91 -11.75 -12.87
CA GLU A 140 5.65 -12.25 -12.30
C GLU A 140 5.70 -12.32 -10.76
N GLY A 141 6.72 -11.70 -10.17
CA GLY A 141 7.04 -11.83 -8.76
C GLY A 141 6.21 -10.95 -7.82
N LYS A 142 6.41 -11.22 -6.54
CA LYS A 142 5.86 -10.49 -5.40
C LYS A 142 6.37 -9.05 -5.38
N LEU A 143 7.67 -8.86 -5.61
CA LEU A 143 8.31 -7.56 -5.58
C LEU A 143 8.09 -6.83 -6.90
N SER A 144 7.71 -5.57 -6.79
CA SER A 144 7.48 -4.67 -7.92
C SER A 144 8.15 -3.32 -7.66
N ILE A 145 8.46 -2.60 -8.74
CA ILE A 145 9.05 -1.27 -8.65
C ILE A 145 7.96 -0.27 -8.24
N GLY A 146 8.20 0.42 -7.14
CA GLY A 146 7.49 1.64 -6.76
C GLY A 146 8.41 2.85 -6.85
N VAL A 147 7.80 4.04 -6.89
CA VAL A 147 8.52 5.31 -6.81
C VAL A 147 7.84 6.22 -5.80
N LEU A 148 8.66 6.87 -4.96
CA LEU A 148 8.25 8.08 -4.27
C LEU A 148 8.79 9.27 -5.05
N HIS A 149 7.93 10.24 -5.31
CA HIS A 149 8.28 11.48 -5.98
C HIS A 149 8.19 12.65 -5.00
N PRO A 150 8.89 13.77 -5.27
CA PRO A 150 8.74 14.97 -4.48
C PRO A 150 7.28 15.41 -4.40
N SER A 151 6.90 16.03 -3.29
CA SER A 151 5.62 16.73 -3.17
C SER A 151 5.53 17.88 -4.18
N ASP A 152 4.33 18.40 -4.44
CA ASP A 152 4.14 19.55 -5.33
C ASP A 152 4.94 20.78 -4.88
N GLN A 153 5.08 20.97 -3.57
CA GLN A 153 5.90 22.03 -3.00
C GLN A 153 7.39 21.81 -3.28
N GLU A 154 7.92 20.63 -2.98
CA GLU A 154 9.34 20.31 -3.25
C GLU A 154 9.64 20.37 -4.75
N TRP A 155 8.70 19.94 -5.58
CA TRP A 155 8.80 20.08 -7.03
C TRP A 155 8.82 21.55 -7.47
N ALA A 156 8.00 22.41 -6.89
CA ALA A 156 8.03 23.85 -7.17
C ALA A 156 9.34 24.51 -6.69
N GLU A 157 9.92 24.02 -5.60
CA GLU A 157 11.22 24.44 -5.07
C GLU A 157 12.41 23.88 -5.87
N GLY A 158 12.15 22.95 -6.80
CA GLY A 158 13.13 22.44 -7.76
C GLY A 158 13.66 21.03 -7.46
N ASP A 159 13.10 20.31 -6.47
CA ASP A 159 13.45 18.90 -6.25
C ASP A 159 12.98 18.05 -7.43
N ARG A 160 13.90 17.25 -7.97
CA ARG A 160 13.71 16.35 -9.11
C ARG A 160 14.25 14.95 -8.78
N GLN A 161 14.42 14.63 -7.51
CA GLN A 161 14.94 13.34 -7.08
C GLN A 161 13.80 12.37 -6.80
N LEU A 162 13.75 11.28 -7.56
CA LEU A 162 12.87 10.15 -7.29
C LEU A 162 13.55 9.17 -6.35
N ARG A 163 12.78 8.60 -5.43
CA ARG A 163 13.21 7.41 -4.69
C ARG A 163 12.64 6.19 -5.37
N CYS A 164 13.54 5.38 -5.92
CA CYS A 164 13.21 4.04 -6.37
C CYS A 164 13.03 3.15 -5.15
N GLY A 165 12.01 2.29 -5.17
CA GLY A 165 11.84 1.27 -4.14
C GLY A 165 11.21 0.00 -4.64
N LEU A 166 11.26 -1.01 -3.78
CA LEU A 166 10.57 -2.28 -3.95
C LEU A 166 9.38 -2.33 -3.01
N GLN A 167 8.27 -2.83 -3.53
CA GLN A 167 6.99 -2.94 -2.84
C GLN A 167 6.26 -4.18 -3.32
N TRP A 168 5.27 -4.64 -2.55
CA TRP A 168 4.37 -5.71 -2.96
C TRP A 168 2.97 -5.15 -3.17
N ALA A 169 2.44 -5.29 -4.38
CA ALA A 169 1.07 -4.92 -4.70
C ALA A 169 0.23 -6.18 -4.94
N ALA A 170 -0.96 -6.21 -4.36
CA ALA A 170 -1.96 -7.21 -4.67
C ALA A 170 -2.57 -6.98 -6.08
N PRO A 171 -3.32 -7.95 -6.65
CA PRO A 171 -3.84 -7.84 -8.02
C PRO A 171 -4.72 -6.61 -8.29
N GLY A 172 -5.47 -6.14 -7.30
CA GLY A 172 -6.27 -4.91 -7.37
C GLY A 172 -5.47 -3.62 -7.15
N GLY A 173 -4.19 -3.74 -6.80
CA GLY A 173 -3.24 -2.64 -6.66
C GLY A 173 -3.05 -2.16 -5.22
N GLN A 174 -3.75 -2.73 -4.24
CA GLN A 174 -3.50 -2.42 -2.84
C GLN A 174 -2.10 -2.86 -2.43
N LEU A 175 -1.33 -1.95 -1.83
CA LEU A 175 -0.02 -2.28 -1.27
C LEU A 175 -0.15 -3.20 -0.07
N GLN A 176 0.67 -4.23 -0.08
CA GLN A 176 0.78 -5.23 0.96
C GLN A 176 2.04 -4.97 1.78
N LYS A 177 2.01 -5.42 3.03
CA LYS A 177 3.14 -5.28 3.94
C LYS A 177 4.17 -6.37 3.66
N LEU A 178 5.43 -5.96 3.55
CA LEU A 178 6.62 -6.81 3.57
C LEU A 178 7.18 -6.85 5.00
N THR A 179 7.97 -7.88 5.32
CA THR A 179 8.64 -8.01 6.61
C THR A 179 9.96 -8.74 6.40
N GLY A 180 11.07 -8.01 6.57
CA GLY A 180 12.38 -8.42 6.11
C GLY A 180 12.95 -7.44 5.09
N SER A 181 14.18 -7.68 4.65
CA SER A 181 14.81 -6.92 3.57
C SER A 181 14.41 -7.52 2.22
N ALA A 182 14.09 -6.68 1.23
CA ALA A 182 13.73 -7.06 -0.12
C ALA A 182 14.79 -7.94 -0.81
N VAL A 183 16.07 -7.82 -0.42
CA VAL A 183 17.15 -8.68 -0.92
C VAL A 183 16.93 -10.14 -0.54
N ASP A 184 16.47 -10.36 0.69
CA ASP A 184 16.27 -11.69 1.29
C ASP A 184 14.85 -12.23 1.01
N GLU A 185 13.95 -11.38 0.50
CA GLU A 185 12.60 -11.79 0.14
C GLU A 185 12.59 -12.80 -1.01
N ASP A 186 11.77 -13.83 -0.81
CA ASP A 186 11.35 -14.75 -1.85
C ASP A 186 10.40 -14.00 -2.80
N GLN A 187 10.81 -13.93 -4.07
CA GLN A 187 10.07 -13.20 -5.11
C GLN A 187 8.85 -13.96 -5.62
N SER A 188 8.60 -15.20 -5.19
CA SER A 188 7.39 -15.93 -5.60
C SER A 188 6.15 -15.16 -5.15
N ASN A 189 5.30 -14.80 -6.11
CA ASN A 189 4.03 -14.13 -5.83
C ASN A 189 3.00 -15.13 -5.32
N VAL A 190 3.17 -15.54 -4.07
CA VAL A 190 2.32 -16.51 -3.37
C VAL A 190 1.69 -15.87 -2.14
N TRP A 191 0.50 -16.35 -1.84
CA TRP A 191 -0.31 -15.96 -0.69
C TRP A 191 -0.32 -17.07 0.36
N GLN A 192 -0.62 -16.69 1.60
CA GLN A 192 -0.72 -17.64 2.70
C GLN A 192 -2.00 -18.50 2.59
N VAL A 193 -1.92 -19.75 3.03
CA VAL A 193 -3.08 -20.65 3.11
C VAL A 193 -4.19 -20.01 3.96
N GLY A 194 -5.43 -20.11 3.49
CA GLY A 194 -6.60 -19.43 4.05
C GLY A 194 -6.84 -18.02 3.52
N THR A 195 -5.96 -17.46 2.69
CA THR A 195 -6.20 -16.15 2.07
C THR A 195 -7.29 -16.27 1.01
N CYS A 196 -8.31 -15.42 1.08
CA CYS A 196 -9.27 -15.24 -0.02
C CYS A 196 -8.93 -14.00 -0.82
N LEU A 197 -8.91 -14.13 -2.16
CA LEU A 197 -8.62 -13.03 -3.08
C LEU A 197 -9.92 -12.58 -3.73
N ALA A 198 -10.24 -11.30 -3.63
CA ALA A 198 -11.50 -10.73 -4.08
C ALA A 198 -11.81 -11.05 -5.55
N LEU A 199 -13.08 -11.01 -5.90
CA LEU A 199 -13.51 -11.01 -7.30
C LEU A 199 -13.71 -9.56 -7.76
N THR A 200 -12.86 -9.09 -8.67
CA THR A 200 -12.98 -7.77 -9.29
C THR A 200 -13.42 -7.95 -10.74
N GLY A 201 -14.70 -7.70 -11.02
CA GLY A 201 -15.28 -8.03 -12.32
C GLY A 201 -15.31 -9.55 -12.54
N LYS A 202 -14.47 -10.06 -13.44
CA LYS A 202 -14.31 -11.49 -13.74
C LYS A 202 -12.90 -12.01 -13.42
N THR A 203 -12.10 -11.22 -12.69
CA THR A 203 -10.68 -11.48 -12.40
C THR A 203 -10.40 -11.39 -10.91
N VAL A 204 -9.18 -11.75 -10.54
CA VAL A 204 -8.68 -11.72 -9.16
C VAL A 204 -8.42 -10.28 -8.72
N GLY A 205 -8.79 -9.95 -7.48
CA GLY A 205 -8.52 -8.69 -6.81
C GLY A 205 -7.69 -8.87 -5.54
N ASP A 206 -7.72 -7.86 -4.68
CA ASP A 206 -6.97 -7.82 -3.42
C ASP A 206 -7.49 -8.81 -2.38
N PRO A 207 -6.70 -9.15 -1.34
CA PRO A 207 -7.18 -9.97 -0.23
C PRO A 207 -8.47 -9.44 0.41
N ILE A 208 -9.38 -10.34 0.72
CA ILE A 208 -10.68 -10.03 1.32
C ILE A 208 -11.07 -11.10 2.36
N ASP A 209 -11.99 -10.76 3.26
CA ASP A 209 -12.64 -11.75 4.12
C ASP A 209 -13.36 -12.80 3.25
N CYS A 210 -13.09 -14.08 3.50
CA CYS A 210 -13.71 -15.21 2.79
C CYS A 210 -15.25 -15.24 2.90
N ALA A 211 -15.84 -14.59 3.89
CA ALA A 211 -17.29 -14.41 3.98
C ALA A 211 -17.85 -13.50 2.87
N GLN A 212 -17.00 -12.70 2.21
CA GLN A 212 -17.37 -11.89 1.05
C GLN A 212 -17.17 -12.68 -0.26
N PRO A 213 -17.86 -12.27 -1.35
CA PRO A 213 -17.62 -12.84 -2.67
C PRO A 213 -16.16 -12.69 -3.12
N HIS A 214 -15.51 -13.82 -3.41
CA HIS A 214 -14.10 -13.88 -3.78
C HIS A 214 -13.87 -14.81 -4.97
N ALA A 215 -12.75 -14.61 -5.67
CA ALA A 215 -12.39 -15.35 -6.86
C ALA A 215 -11.71 -16.69 -6.54
N TYR A 216 -10.82 -16.66 -5.55
CA TYR A 216 -10.06 -17.83 -5.11
C TYR A 216 -9.88 -17.82 -3.59
N GLU A 217 -9.88 -19.01 -2.99
CA GLU A 217 -9.28 -19.28 -1.68
C GLU A 217 -7.99 -20.06 -1.88
N ILE A 218 -6.94 -19.63 -1.20
CA ILE A 218 -5.63 -20.27 -1.22
C ILE A 218 -5.64 -21.44 -0.24
N ILE A 219 -5.49 -22.66 -0.74
CA ILE A 219 -5.60 -23.87 0.09
C ILE A 219 -4.25 -24.53 0.36
N GLY A 220 -3.23 -24.18 -0.43
CA GLY A 220 -1.90 -24.78 -0.33
C GLY A 220 -0.80 -23.86 -0.81
N LEU A 221 0.38 -24.08 -0.26
CA LEU A 221 1.64 -23.48 -0.70
C LEU A 221 2.63 -24.63 -0.87
N LEU A 222 3.19 -24.75 -2.07
CA LEU A 222 4.16 -25.77 -2.44
C LEU A 222 5.44 -25.09 -2.96
N ASP A 223 6.58 -25.74 -2.77
CA ASP A 223 7.83 -25.35 -3.38
C ASP A 223 8.20 -26.35 -4.47
N LEU A 224 8.30 -25.90 -5.72
CA LEU A 224 8.70 -26.75 -6.83
C LEU A 224 10.14 -27.25 -6.67
N ALA A 225 11.00 -26.50 -5.98
CA ALA A 225 12.39 -26.88 -5.74
C ALA A 225 12.52 -28.11 -4.82
N ASP A 226 11.51 -28.44 -4.02
CA ASP A 226 11.50 -29.67 -3.21
C ASP A 226 11.36 -30.94 -4.08
N LYS A 227 10.85 -30.79 -5.31
CA LYS A 227 10.59 -31.91 -6.23
C LYS A 227 11.54 -31.93 -7.42
N PHE A 228 11.81 -30.77 -7.99
CA PHE A 228 12.57 -30.62 -9.21
C PHE A 228 13.98 -30.13 -8.85
N ASP A 229 14.89 -31.08 -8.74
CA ASP A 229 16.31 -30.81 -8.50
C ASP A 229 16.95 -30.26 -9.79
N GLY A 230 17.40 -29.00 -9.80
CA GLY A 230 18.12 -28.43 -10.94
C GLY A 230 18.16 -26.91 -10.99
N GLU A 231 19.10 -26.37 -11.76
CA GLU A 231 19.16 -24.93 -12.08
C GLU A 231 18.13 -24.52 -13.15
N GLU A 232 17.65 -25.49 -13.93
CA GLU A 232 16.66 -25.26 -14.99
C GLU A 232 15.24 -25.41 -14.47
N VAL A 233 14.33 -24.56 -14.96
CA VAL A 233 12.90 -24.66 -14.63
C VAL A 233 12.32 -25.97 -15.19
N PRO A 234 11.54 -26.73 -14.40
CA PRO A 234 10.81 -27.89 -14.94
C PRO A 234 9.82 -27.46 -16.03
N SER A 235 9.55 -28.35 -16.98
CA SER A 235 8.58 -28.04 -18.05
C SER A 235 7.18 -27.77 -17.48
N ASP A 236 6.37 -26.95 -18.15
CA ASP A 236 4.99 -26.66 -17.73
C ASP A 236 4.19 -27.96 -17.50
N ASP A 237 4.43 -29.02 -18.29
CA ASP A 237 3.70 -30.29 -18.20
C ASP A 237 4.19 -31.15 -17.02
N ASP A 238 5.49 -31.13 -16.71
CA ASP A 238 6.02 -31.79 -15.51
C ASP A 238 5.50 -31.11 -14.25
N GLN A 239 5.51 -29.76 -14.23
CA GLN A 239 4.94 -28.97 -13.14
C GLN A 239 3.47 -29.32 -12.93
N LYS A 240 2.65 -29.28 -14.00
CA LYS A 240 1.21 -29.61 -13.92
C LYS A 240 0.97 -31.03 -13.43
N THR A 241 1.74 -32.02 -13.91
CA THR A 241 1.55 -33.42 -13.51
C THR A 241 1.79 -33.61 -12.02
N TRP A 242 2.84 -32.98 -11.48
CA TRP A 242 3.12 -33.03 -10.04
C TRP A 242 2.11 -32.23 -9.22
N LEU A 243 1.80 -31.01 -9.63
CA LEU A 243 0.88 -30.12 -8.93
C LEU A 243 -0.56 -30.64 -8.93
N ASP A 244 -1.02 -31.27 -10.00
CA ASP A 244 -2.33 -31.94 -10.05
C ASP A 244 -2.45 -32.97 -8.92
N THR A 245 -1.41 -33.78 -8.73
CA THR A 245 -1.38 -34.79 -7.67
C THR A 245 -1.33 -34.18 -6.28
N GLU A 246 -0.42 -33.23 -6.03
CA GLU A 246 -0.22 -32.67 -4.69
C GLU A 246 -1.34 -31.70 -4.29
N CYS A 247 -1.77 -30.82 -5.20
CA CYS A 247 -2.88 -29.92 -4.91
C CYS A 247 -4.20 -30.66 -4.73
N SER A 248 -4.42 -31.81 -5.40
CA SER A 248 -5.62 -32.63 -5.17
C SER A 248 -5.66 -33.22 -3.76
N LYS A 249 -4.52 -33.71 -3.25
CA LYS A 249 -4.40 -34.17 -1.86
C LYS A 249 -4.64 -33.05 -0.86
N ILE A 250 -4.03 -31.88 -1.10
CA ILE A 250 -4.22 -30.69 -0.26
C ILE A 250 -5.69 -30.26 -0.27
N ALA A 251 -6.37 -30.30 -1.41
CA ALA A 251 -7.79 -29.96 -1.50
C ALA A 251 -8.66 -30.94 -0.70
N GLU A 252 -8.38 -32.23 -0.77
CA GLU A 252 -9.09 -33.24 0.02
C GLU A 252 -8.92 -32.99 1.53
N GLU A 253 -7.70 -32.74 1.99
CA GLU A 253 -7.40 -32.46 3.39
C GLU A 253 -8.02 -31.13 3.86
N TYR A 254 -7.78 -30.04 3.12
CA TYR A 254 -8.24 -28.71 3.48
C TYR A 254 -9.77 -28.62 3.58
N THR A 255 -10.49 -29.28 2.66
CA THR A 255 -11.96 -29.23 2.59
C THR A 255 -12.67 -30.29 3.42
N GLY A 256 -11.93 -31.22 4.04
CA GLY A 256 -12.51 -32.37 4.73
C GLY A 256 -13.19 -33.36 3.75
N GLY A 257 -12.68 -33.47 2.52
CA GLY A 257 -13.17 -34.40 1.49
C GLY A 257 -14.41 -33.93 0.74
N ALA A 258 -14.61 -32.62 0.60
CA ALA A 258 -15.75 -32.09 -0.16
C ALA A 258 -15.60 -32.38 -1.66
N ASP A 259 -16.70 -32.78 -2.31
CA ASP A 259 -16.72 -32.91 -3.78
C ASP A 259 -16.78 -31.52 -4.43
N LEU A 260 -15.64 -31.06 -4.94
CA LEU A 260 -15.53 -29.78 -5.63
C LEU A 260 -16.42 -29.73 -6.89
N THR A 261 -16.58 -30.86 -7.59
CA THR A 261 -17.39 -30.92 -8.82
C THR A 261 -18.87 -30.74 -8.49
N GLU A 262 -19.37 -31.42 -7.47
CA GLU A 262 -20.76 -31.25 -6.98
C GLU A 262 -21.02 -29.78 -6.59
N LYS A 263 -20.02 -29.13 -6.00
CA LYS A 263 -20.07 -27.71 -5.62
C LYS A 263 -19.82 -26.73 -6.77
N LYS A 264 -19.60 -27.21 -7.99
CA LYS A 264 -19.22 -26.41 -9.18
C LYS A 264 -17.96 -25.56 -8.97
N LEU A 265 -17.03 -26.06 -8.16
CA LEU A 265 -15.75 -25.45 -7.88
C LEU A 265 -14.65 -26.07 -8.75
N ILE A 266 -13.59 -25.30 -8.95
CA ILE A 266 -12.39 -25.72 -9.67
C ILE A 266 -11.18 -25.69 -8.75
N LEU A 267 -10.33 -26.71 -8.84
CA LEU A 267 -8.98 -26.70 -8.31
C LEU A 267 -8.03 -26.22 -9.40
N THR A 268 -7.12 -25.30 -9.05
CA THR A 268 -6.06 -24.83 -9.96
C THR A 268 -4.82 -24.48 -9.17
N TRP A 269 -3.70 -24.28 -9.87
CA TRP A 269 -2.41 -23.94 -9.29
C TRP A 269 -1.67 -22.96 -10.17
N ASP A 270 -0.66 -22.32 -9.58
CA ASP A 270 0.30 -21.51 -10.32
C ASP A 270 1.39 -22.37 -10.98
N LEU A 271 2.00 -21.83 -12.03
CA LEU A 271 3.21 -22.37 -12.65
C LEU A 271 4.34 -21.34 -12.53
N ARG A 272 5.59 -21.79 -12.63
CA ARG A 272 6.77 -20.92 -12.69
C ARG A 272 7.35 -20.92 -14.09
N LYS A 273 7.57 -19.72 -14.63
CA LYS A 273 8.28 -19.49 -15.89
C LYS A 273 9.78 -19.46 -15.66
N ALA A 274 10.55 -19.58 -16.75
CA ALA A 274 12.01 -19.62 -16.68
C ALA A 274 12.59 -18.34 -16.07
N GLU A 275 11.98 -17.19 -16.38
CA GLU A 275 12.36 -15.88 -15.86
C GLU A 275 12.17 -15.80 -14.34
N SER A 276 11.02 -16.28 -13.84
CA SER A 276 10.73 -16.34 -12.40
C SER A 276 11.66 -17.32 -11.68
N TRP A 277 11.91 -18.50 -12.26
CA TRP A 277 12.85 -19.48 -11.70
C TRP A 277 14.26 -18.89 -11.55
N LYS A 278 14.74 -18.20 -12.59
CA LYS A 278 16.04 -17.52 -12.58
C LYS A 278 16.12 -16.40 -11.55
N ALA A 279 14.99 -15.74 -11.26
CA ALA A 279 14.88 -14.74 -10.20
C ALA A 279 14.78 -15.35 -8.79
N GLY A 280 14.74 -16.68 -8.68
CA GLY A 280 14.67 -17.44 -7.43
C GLY A 280 13.24 -17.75 -6.97
N SER A 281 12.23 -17.56 -7.81
CA SER A 281 10.83 -17.81 -7.48
C SER A 281 10.44 -19.26 -7.79
N THR A 282 10.36 -20.09 -6.76
CA THR A 282 10.07 -21.53 -6.89
C THR A 282 8.75 -21.94 -6.26
N LYS A 283 8.12 -21.07 -5.46
CA LYS A 283 6.88 -21.37 -4.75
C LYS A 283 5.65 -21.11 -5.60
N VAL A 284 4.60 -21.89 -5.38
CA VAL A 284 3.30 -21.80 -6.06
C VAL A 284 2.16 -21.97 -5.08
N ASN A 285 0.99 -21.40 -5.39
CA ASN A 285 -0.23 -21.68 -4.64
C ASN A 285 -1.07 -22.78 -5.31
N CYS A 286 -1.65 -23.65 -4.48
CA CYS A 286 -2.85 -24.40 -4.81
C CYS A 286 -4.06 -23.55 -4.39
N LYS A 287 -5.06 -23.41 -5.24
CA LYS A 287 -6.22 -22.54 -4.98
C LYS A 287 -7.50 -23.10 -5.56
N VAL A 288 -8.60 -22.81 -4.88
CA VAL A 288 -9.95 -23.24 -5.28
C VAL A 288 -10.80 -22.02 -5.57
N GLY A 289 -11.56 -22.08 -6.66
CA GLY A 289 -12.45 -21.00 -7.10
C GLY A 289 -13.62 -21.53 -7.90
N ALA A 290 -14.29 -20.65 -8.64
CA ALA A 290 -15.33 -21.02 -9.59
C ALA A 290 -15.13 -20.29 -10.91
N LYS A 291 -15.67 -20.84 -12.01
CA LYS A 291 -15.69 -20.22 -13.33
C LYS A 291 -17.12 -19.90 -13.74
N LEU A 292 -17.29 -18.86 -14.54
CA LEU A 292 -18.57 -18.58 -15.21
C LEU A 292 -18.88 -19.72 -16.20
N GLU A 293 -20.17 -20.02 -16.38
CA GLU A 293 -20.63 -21.12 -17.26
C GLU A 293 -20.20 -20.91 -18.72
N ASP A 294 -20.06 -19.65 -19.15
CA ASP A 294 -19.61 -19.27 -20.49
C ASP A 294 -18.07 -19.26 -20.65
N GLY A 295 -17.32 -19.57 -19.59
CA GLY A 295 -15.86 -19.57 -19.57
C GLY A 295 -15.22 -18.18 -19.66
N SER A 296 -16.00 -17.10 -19.59
CA SER A 296 -15.50 -15.72 -19.77
C SER A 296 -14.70 -15.17 -18.59
N GLY A 297 -14.56 -15.94 -17.51
CA GLY A 297 -13.72 -15.61 -16.36
C GLY A 297 -14.20 -16.30 -15.07
N LEU A 298 -13.87 -15.70 -13.95
CA LEU A 298 -14.12 -16.25 -12.62
C LEU A 298 -15.52 -15.92 -12.12
N ALA A 299 -16.12 -16.87 -11.41
CA ALA A 299 -17.40 -16.73 -10.73
C ALA A 299 -17.18 -16.57 -9.22
N PRO A 300 -18.11 -15.92 -8.50
CA PRO A 300 -17.96 -15.69 -7.07
C PRO A 300 -18.07 -16.99 -6.27
N VAL A 301 -17.14 -17.19 -5.34
CA VAL A 301 -17.22 -18.12 -4.22
C VAL A 301 -17.53 -17.33 -2.95
N THR A 302 -18.20 -17.92 -1.97
CA THR A 302 -18.56 -17.25 -0.71
C THR A 302 -18.49 -18.24 0.45
N GLY A 303 -17.91 -17.80 1.56
CA GLY A 303 -17.55 -18.65 2.68
C GLY A 303 -16.21 -19.35 2.44
N SER A 304 -15.53 -19.72 3.54
CA SER A 304 -14.31 -20.52 3.43
C SER A 304 -14.66 -21.99 3.14
N LEU A 305 -13.81 -22.61 2.34
CA LEU A 305 -13.83 -24.01 1.97
C LEU A 305 -13.08 -24.89 2.97
N HIS A 306 -12.42 -24.31 3.98
CA HIS A 306 -11.79 -25.07 5.05
C HIS A 306 -12.83 -25.97 5.73
N SER A 307 -12.44 -27.17 6.19
CA SER A 307 -13.34 -28.17 6.77
C SER A 307 -14.22 -27.63 7.92
N ASP A 308 -13.70 -26.66 8.66
CA ASP A 308 -14.40 -26.02 9.79
C ASP A 308 -15.29 -24.84 9.37
N GLY A 309 -15.37 -24.54 8.06
CA GLY A 309 -16.13 -23.41 7.49
C GLY A 309 -15.53 -22.03 7.74
N GLN A 310 -14.36 -21.96 8.38
CA GLN A 310 -13.62 -20.74 8.68
C GLN A 310 -12.20 -20.87 8.16
N ALA A 311 -11.74 -19.88 7.41
CA ALA A 311 -10.35 -19.86 6.94
C ALA A 311 -9.40 -19.85 8.15
N PRO A 312 -8.25 -20.56 8.08
CA PRO A 312 -7.22 -20.45 9.08
C PRO A 312 -6.85 -18.99 9.32
N LYS A 313 -6.86 -18.55 10.59
CA LYS A 313 -6.42 -17.20 10.94
C LYS A 313 -4.92 -17.09 10.70
N THR A 314 -4.52 -16.61 9.52
CA THR A 314 -3.14 -16.27 9.24
C THR A 314 -2.85 -14.87 9.79
N SER A 315 -1.73 -14.77 10.50
CA SER A 315 -1.32 -13.56 11.22
C SER A 315 -0.69 -12.54 10.27
N THR A 316 -1.44 -12.08 9.28
CA THR A 316 -1.09 -10.87 8.53
C THR A 316 -2.34 -10.00 8.51
N ALA A 317 -2.34 -8.97 9.35
CA ALA A 317 -3.47 -8.06 9.47
C ALA A 317 -3.77 -7.44 8.11
N THR A 318 -4.87 -7.87 7.48
CA THR A 318 -5.60 -7.11 6.47
C THR A 318 -5.77 -5.69 7.00
N PRO A 319 -5.38 -4.63 6.27
CA PRO A 319 -5.77 -3.29 6.65
C PRO A 319 -7.30 -3.24 6.68
N GLU A 320 -7.86 -2.92 7.83
CA GLU A 320 -9.28 -2.61 7.94
C GLU A 320 -9.61 -1.51 6.91
N PRO A 321 -10.70 -1.60 6.14
CA PRO A 321 -11.08 -0.54 5.22
C PRO A 321 -11.17 0.78 5.99
N PRO A 322 -10.65 1.90 5.45
CA PRO A 322 -10.65 3.17 6.17
C PRO A 322 -12.09 3.52 6.56
N PRO A 323 -12.32 4.03 7.79
CA PRO A 323 -13.64 4.47 8.19
C PRO A 323 -14.08 5.55 7.21
N THR A 324 -15.25 5.35 6.57
CA THR A 324 -15.89 6.34 5.73
C THR A 324 -16.22 7.55 6.59
N SER A 325 -15.28 8.49 6.69
CA SER A 325 -15.56 9.81 7.23
C SER A 325 -16.46 10.49 6.21
N ALA A 326 -17.76 10.44 6.48
CA ALA A 326 -18.74 11.24 5.78
C ALA A 326 -18.34 12.71 5.95
N VAL A 327 -17.72 13.28 4.91
CA VAL A 327 -17.58 14.72 4.78
C VAL A 327 -19.00 15.27 4.66
N PRO A 328 -19.44 16.20 5.54
CA PRO A 328 -20.73 16.84 5.37
C PRO A 328 -20.71 17.61 4.05
N ALA A 329 -21.67 17.32 3.16
CA ALA A 329 -21.85 18.03 1.91
C ALA A 329 -22.04 19.54 2.19
N ASP A 330 -21.16 20.35 1.61
CA ASP A 330 -21.29 21.81 1.56
C ASP A 330 -22.50 22.17 0.67
N PRO A 331 -23.52 22.89 1.18
CA PRO A 331 -24.77 23.11 0.45
C PRO A 331 -24.67 24.16 -0.67
N ASN A 332 -23.47 24.52 -1.16
CA ASN A 332 -23.30 25.61 -2.11
C ASN A 332 -22.47 25.31 -3.38
N ALA A 333 -22.34 24.04 -3.77
CA ALA A 333 -21.87 23.69 -5.11
C ALA A 333 -23.05 23.70 -6.10
N GLY A 334 -23.13 24.74 -6.92
CA GLY A 334 -24.14 24.90 -7.96
C GLY A 334 -24.05 23.84 -9.06
N ASN A 335 -25.21 23.48 -9.60
CA ASN A 335 -25.41 22.51 -10.69
C ASN A 335 -24.50 22.76 -11.91
N GLU A 336 -23.59 21.82 -12.18
CA GLU A 336 -23.11 21.50 -13.53
C GLU A 336 -23.44 20.04 -13.86
N PRO A 337 -23.97 19.72 -15.06
CA PRO A 337 -24.34 18.36 -15.44
C PRO A 337 -23.10 17.50 -15.74
N PRO A 338 -23.14 16.17 -15.49
CA PRO A 338 -22.00 15.29 -15.68
C PRO A 338 -21.71 15.07 -17.17
N ALA A 339 -20.43 15.19 -17.55
CA ALA A 339 -19.93 14.72 -18.83
C ALA A 339 -19.76 13.19 -18.76
N ASP A 340 -20.58 12.47 -19.51
CA ASP A 340 -20.36 11.08 -19.87
C ASP A 340 -19.05 10.95 -20.64
N ASN A 341 -18.10 10.18 -20.12
CA ASN A 341 -17.07 9.44 -20.86
C ASN A 341 -16.41 8.44 -19.91
N HIS A 342 -16.96 7.23 -19.83
CA HIS A 342 -16.27 6.05 -19.31
C HIS A 342 -15.93 5.14 -20.50
N GLU A 343 -14.68 5.20 -20.96
CA GLU A 343 -14.06 4.06 -21.65
C GLU A 343 -13.11 3.38 -20.64
N PRO A 344 -13.23 2.06 -20.41
CA PRO A 344 -12.30 1.34 -19.56
C PRO A 344 -10.98 1.07 -20.31
N VAL A 345 -9.86 1.50 -19.72
CA VAL A 345 -8.51 1.10 -20.13
C VAL A 345 -8.27 -0.35 -19.68
N PRO A 346 -7.89 -1.29 -20.57
CA PRO A 346 -7.61 -2.67 -20.19
C PRO A 346 -6.24 -2.79 -19.49
N PRO A 347 -6.11 -3.63 -18.44
CA PRO A 347 -4.80 -4.01 -17.93
C PRO A 347 -4.09 -4.92 -18.95
N SER A 348 -2.83 -4.58 -19.22
CA SER A 348 -1.94 -5.32 -20.11
C SER A 348 -1.53 -6.65 -19.47
N GLY A 349 -1.94 -7.75 -20.10
CA GLY A 349 -1.13 -8.94 -20.39
C GLY A 349 -0.51 -9.73 -19.24
N ALA A 350 -1.29 -10.65 -18.65
CA ALA A 350 -0.81 -11.94 -18.20
C ALA A 350 -1.79 -12.99 -18.72
N GLU A 351 -1.57 -13.40 -19.98
CA GLU A 351 -2.37 -14.44 -20.61
C GLU A 351 -1.83 -15.79 -20.12
N SER A 352 -2.57 -16.42 -19.22
CA SER A 352 -2.32 -17.81 -18.83
C SER A 352 -2.51 -18.69 -20.08
N PRO A 353 -1.56 -19.57 -20.44
CA PRO A 353 -1.72 -20.41 -21.63
C PRO A 353 -2.90 -21.37 -21.45
N ALA A 354 -3.74 -21.44 -22.49
CA ALA A 354 -4.79 -22.44 -22.62
C ALA A 354 -4.19 -23.87 -22.59
N PRO A 355 -4.90 -24.88 -22.05
CA PRO A 355 -4.45 -26.27 -22.12
C PRO A 355 -4.42 -26.76 -23.57
N PRO A 356 -3.47 -27.65 -23.95
CA PRO A 356 -3.43 -28.21 -25.29
C PRO A 356 -4.64 -29.12 -25.55
N ASP A 357 -5.22 -28.99 -26.74
CA ASP A 357 -6.24 -29.89 -27.29
C ASP A 357 -5.73 -31.34 -27.27
N LEU A 358 -6.50 -32.23 -26.64
CA LEU A 358 -6.29 -33.67 -26.75
C LEU A 358 -6.52 -34.13 -28.21
N PRO A 359 -5.67 -35.01 -28.77
CA PRO A 359 -5.86 -35.49 -30.13
C PRO A 359 -7.14 -36.34 -30.24
N GLN A 360 -8.00 -35.99 -31.19
CA GLN A 360 -9.19 -36.77 -31.54
C GLN A 360 -8.81 -38.16 -32.08
N PRO A 361 -9.59 -39.23 -31.78
CA PRO A 361 -9.35 -40.54 -32.34
C PRO A 361 -9.66 -40.56 -33.84
N LEU A 362 -8.74 -41.13 -34.63
CA LEU A 362 -8.93 -41.37 -36.05
C LEU A 362 -10.13 -42.31 -36.30
N PRO A 363 -11.05 -41.98 -37.23
CA PRO A 363 -12.06 -42.92 -37.68
C PRO A 363 -11.40 -44.03 -38.52
N GLY A 364 -11.80 -45.26 -38.27
CA GLY A 364 -11.11 -46.48 -38.68
C GLY A 364 -10.90 -46.70 -40.18
N ALA A 365 -9.90 -47.53 -40.44
CA ALA A 365 -9.77 -48.45 -41.56
C ALA A 365 -9.21 -49.77 -41.01
#